data_AF-A0AAW5UEQ1-F1
#
_entry.id   AF-A0AAW5UEQ1-F1
#
_cell.length_a   1.000
_cell.length_b   1.000
_cell.length_c   1.000
_cell.angle_alpha   90.00
_cell.angle_beta   90.00
_cell.angle_gamma   90.00
#
_symmetry.space_group_name_H-M   'P 1'
#
loop_
_entity.id
_entity.type
_entity.pdbx_description
1 polymer ?
#
loop_
_entity_poly.entity_id
_entity_poly.type
_entity_poly.pdbx_seq_one_letter_code
_entity_poly.pdbx_strand_id
1 'polypeptide(L)'
;MTEQEYRKALHEIRVKAEKERVMLARKFATEHSPVKVGDYISDNCDTIRVEDWIISHRGYEYNSLPCLVYKGKTCKKDGTPRKYSKKCRIEQRNLLRVNGEPVKNHGYGE
;
A
#
# COMPACT_ATOMS: atom_id res chain seq x y z
N MET A 1 -12.63 25.98 30.64
CA MET A 1 -12.80 24.85 29.71
C MET A 1 -13.59 23.77 30.41
N THR A 2 -14.72 23.37 29.85
CA THR A 2 -15.56 22.27 30.34
C THR A 2 -15.01 20.93 29.89
N GLU A 3 -15.49 19.83 30.48
CA GLU A 3 -15.12 18.48 30.05
C GLU A 3 -15.48 18.23 28.57
N GLN A 4 -16.64 18.72 28.13
CA GLN A 4 -17.08 18.59 26.75
C GLN A 4 -16.19 19.38 25.78
N GLU A 5 -15.81 20.60 26.15
CA GLU A 5 -14.86 21.42 25.38
C GLU A 5 -13.49 20.74 25.28
N TYR A 6 -12.99 20.17 26.38
CA TYR A 6 -11.73 19.43 26.39
C TYR A 6 -11.77 18.19 25.48
N ARG A 7 -12.82 17.36 25.60
CA ARG A 7 -12.97 16.15 24.77
C ARG A 7 -13.07 16.51 23.28
N LYS A 8 -13.77 17.60 22.96
CA LYS A 8 -13.87 18.12 21.58
C LYS A 8 -12.51 18.58 21.06
N ALA A 9 -11.79 19.42 21.81
CA ALA A 9 -10.47 19.90 21.43
C ALA A 9 -9.47 18.73 21.23
N LEU A 10 -9.49 17.75 22.13
CA LEU A 10 -8.64 16.56 22.02
C LEU A 10 -8.98 15.72 20.78
N HIS A 11 -10.27 15.57 20.46
CA HIS A 11 -10.71 14.88 19.25
C HIS A 11 -10.23 15.61 17.98
N GLU A 12 -10.37 16.93 17.92
CA GLU A 12 -9.92 17.75 16.79
C GLU A 12 -8.40 17.62 16.57
N ILE A 13 -7.60 17.67 17.65
CA ILE A 13 -6.15 17.44 17.59
C ILE A 13 -5.84 16.05 17.02
N ARG A 14 -6.50 15.00 17.50
CA ARG A 14 -6.29 13.63 17.02
C ARG A 14 -6.65 13.47 15.56
N VAL A 15 -7.76 14.04 15.12
CA VAL A 15 -8.20 14.00 13.72
C VAL A 15 -7.21 14.75 12.82
N LYS A 16 -6.71 15.91 13.25
CA LYS A 16 -5.72 16.68 12.49
C LYS A 16 -4.40 15.92 12.37
N ALA A 17 -3.87 15.42 13.48
CA ALA A 17 -2.65 14.64 13.51
C ALA A 17 -2.74 13.38 12.63
N GLU A 18 -3.87 12.67 12.68
CA GLU A 18 -4.08 11.49 11.84
C GLU A 18 -4.13 11.84 10.34
N LYS A 19 -4.80 12.94 9.97
CA LYS A 19 -4.82 13.41 8.57
C LYS A 19 -3.42 13.75 8.07
N GLU A 20 -2.65 14.51 8.83
CA GLU A 20 -1.27 14.88 8.48
C GLU A 20 -0.38 13.64 8.34
N ARG A 21 -0.52 12.68 9.27
CA ARG A 21 0.18 11.40 9.23
C ARG A 21 -0.14 10.60 7.96
N VAL A 22 -1.42 10.46 7.62
CA VAL A 22 -1.85 9.72 6.42
C VAL A 22 -1.34 10.40 5.16
N MET A 23 -1.35 11.74 5.09
CA MET A 23 -0.79 12.48 3.96
C MET A 23 0.71 12.25 3.80
N LEU A 24 1.48 12.32 4.90
CA LEU A 24 2.92 12.07 4.90
C LEU A 24 3.24 10.64 4.45
N ALA A 25 2.58 9.65 5.04
CA ALA A 25 2.75 8.24 4.70
C ALA A 25 2.38 7.97 3.23
N ARG A 26 1.30 8.60 2.75
CA ARG A 26 0.87 8.50 1.35
C ARG A 26 1.93 9.06 0.42
N LYS A 27 2.42 10.27 0.66
CA LYS A 27 3.47 10.91 -0.16
C LYS A 27 4.69 10.01 -0.25
N PHE A 28 5.23 9.58 0.90
CA PHE A 28 6.41 8.74 0.98
C PHE A 28 6.23 7.43 0.19
N ALA A 29 5.16 6.69 0.47
CA ALA A 29 4.93 5.39 -0.15
C ALA A 29 4.70 5.49 -1.68
N THR A 30 4.02 6.55 -2.14
CA THR A 30 3.83 6.77 -3.58
C THR A 30 5.11 7.16 -4.31
N GLU A 31 5.96 7.98 -3.70
CA GLU A 31 7.23 8.42 -4.29
C GLU A 31 8.22 7.27 -4.44
N HIS A 32 8.17 6.30 -3.54
CA HIS A 32 9.06 5.13 -3.52
C HIS A 32 8.42 3.87 -4.12
N SER A 33 7.23 3.96 -4.72
CA SER A 33 6.57 2.82 -5.35
C SER A 33 7.09 2.61 -6.78
N PRO A 34 7.63 1.42 -7.11
CA PRO A 34 8.02 1.09 -8.49
C PRO A 34 6.82 0.71 -9.38
N VAL A 35 5.60 0.66 -8.81
CA VAL A 35 4.39 0.13 -9.43
C VAL A 35 3.37 1.23 -9.71
N LYS A 36 2.72 1.14 -10.86
CA LYS A 36 1.62 2.01 -11.31
C LYS A 36 0.34 1.20 -11.53
N VAL A 37 -0.80 1.89 -11.58
CA VAL A 37 -2.07 1.29 -12.01
C VAL A 37 -1.92 0.79 -13.45
N GLY A 38 -2.40 -0.43 -13.69
CA GLY A 38 -2.28 -1.13 -14.97
C GLY A 38 -1.12 -2.12 -15.05
N ASP A 39 -0.11 -2.00 -14.18
CA ASP A 39 1.02 -2.93 -14.12
C ASP A 39 0.58 -4.33 -13.69
N TYR A 40 1.33 -5.32 -14.13
CA TYR A 40 1.21 -6.70 -13.65
C TYR A 40 2.24 -6.96 -12.56
N ILE A 41 1.77 -7.28 -11.37
CA ILE A 41 2.66 -7.55 -10.24
C ILE A 41 2.43 -8.93 -9.68
N SER A 42 3.48 -9.53 -9.11
CA SER A 42 3.39 -10.84 -8.48
C SER A 42 4.13 -10.89 -7.15
N ASP A 43 3.53 -11.60 -6.20
CA ASP A 43 4.18 -12.09 -5.00
C ASP A 43 4.41 -13.61 -5.12
N ASN A 44 4.69 -14.28 -4.00
CA ASN A 44 4.91 -15.72 -3.97
C ASN A 44 3.66 -16.55 -4.35
N CYS A 45 2.46 -15.97 -4.22
CA CYS A 45 1.19 -16.68 -4.30
C CYS A 45 0.39 -16.34 -5.55
N ASP A 46 0.25 -15.05 -5.84
CA ASP A 46 -0.70 -14.52 -6.81
C ASP A 46 -0.02 -13.52 -7.77
N THR A 47 -0.65 -13.32 -8.93
CA THR A 47 -0.32 -12.26 -9.88
C THR A 47 -1.57 -11.43 -10.09
N ILE A 48 -1.48 -10.11 -10.03
CA ILE A 48 -2.61 -9.21 -10.30
C ILE A 48 -2.25 -8.17 -11.35
N ARG A 49 -3.26 -7.69 -12.08
CA ARG A 49 -3.19 -6.39 -12.75
C ARG A 49 -3.65 -5.33 -11.75
N VAL A 50 -2.81 -4.32 -11.49
CA VAL A 50 -3.11 -3.29 -10.49
C VAL A 50 -4.26 -2.43 -10.96
N GLU A 51 -5.32 -2.35 -10.16
CA GLU A 51 -6.50 -1.52 -10.41
C GLU A 51 -6.53 -0.30 -9.46
N ASP A 52 -6.03 -0.46 -8.23
CA ASP A 52 -6.03 0.54 -7.17
C ASP A 52 -4.94 0.22 -6.13
N TRP A 53 -4.71 1.11 -5.16
CA TRP A 53 -3.83 0.87 -4.03
C TRP A 53 -4.30 1.60 -2.77
N ILE A 54 -3.86 1.11 -1.62
CA ILE A 54 -4.02 1.79 -0.32
C ILE A 54 -2.68 1.84 0.40
N ILE A 55 -2.60 2.66 1.44
CA ILE A 55 -1.47 2.64 2.37
C ILE A 55 -1.61 1.43 3.28
N SER A 56 -0.52 0.71 3.52
CA SER A 56 -0.52 -0.41 4.46
C SER A 56 -0.94 0.08 5.85
N HIS A 57 -1.97 -0.57 6.40
CA HIS A 57 -2.48 -0.30 7.74
C HIS A 57 -1.68 -1.01 8.85
N ARG A 58 -0.53 -1.65 8.53
CA ARG A 58 0.43 -2.07 9.56
C ARG A 58 1.02 -0.83 10.22
N GLY A 59 0.21 -0.24 11.08
CA GLY A 59 0.56 0.88 11.91
C GLY A 59 1.49 0.44 13.02
N TYR A 60 2.14 1.46 13.57
CA TYR A 60 2.60 1.50 14.95
C TYR A 60 3.88 0.74 15.29
N GLU A 61 4.53 0.06 14.35
CA GLU A 61 5.92 -0.35 14.57
C GLU A 61 6.86 0.81 14.23
N TYR A 62 7.61 1.26 15.23
CA TYR A 62 8.58 2.37 15.18
C TYR A 62 9.61 2.21 14.04
N ASN A 63 9.77 1.00 13.51
CA ASN A 63 10.79 0.62 12.54
C ASN A 63 10.25 0.27 11.15
N SER A 64 8.93 0.31 10.91
CA SER A 64 8.37 -0.03 9.59
C SER A 64 7.98 1.21 8.79
N LEU A 65 8.69 1.48 7.70
CA LEU A 65 8.36 2.55 6.77
C LEU A 65 7.04 2.25 6.03
N PRO A 66 6.20 3.27 5.77
CA PRO A 66 4.91 3.07 5.11
C PRO A 66 5.12 2.60 3.67
N CYS A 67 4.32 1.62 3.25
CA CYS A 67 4.36 1.07 1.90
C CYS A 67 2.96 0.91 1.29
N LEU A 68 2.89 0.73 -0.02
CA LEU A 68 1.62 0.52 -0.71
C LEU A 68 1.13 -0.93 -0.59
N VAL A 69 -0.18 -1.09 -0.62
CA VAL A 69 -0.90 -2.34 -0.83
C VAL A 69 -1.72 -2.21 -2.10
N TYR A 70 -1.28 -2.88 -3.15
CA TYR A 70 -1.92 -2.87 -4.46
C TYR A 70 -3.11 -3.82 -4.46
N LYS A 71 -4.17 -3.43 -5.15
CA LYS A 71 -5.41 -4.20 -5.30
C LYS A 71 -5.66 -4.45 -6.77
N GLY A 72 -6.19 -5.63 -7.06
CA GLY A 72 -6.58 -6.00 -8.41
C GLY A 72 -7.18 -7.38 -8.45
N LYS A 73 -7.62 -7.78 -9.63
CA LYS A 73 -8.07 -9.16 -9.89
C LYS A 73 -6.89 -10.04 -10.23
N THR A 74 -6.94 -11.31 -9.79
CA THR A 74 -5.90 -12.28 -10.10
C THR A 74 -5.85 -12.63 -11.58
N CYS A 75 -4.65 -12.60 -12.14
CA CYS A 75 -4.29 -12.99 -13.49
C CYS A 75 -3.47 -14.29 -13.48
N LYS A 76 -3.29 -14.88 -14.66
CA LYS A 76 -2.24 -15.87 -14.91
C LYS A 76 -0.88 -15.16 -14.99
N LYS A 77 0.20 -15.94 -14.98
CA LYS A 77 1.58 -15.41 -15.10
C LYS A 77 1.85 -14.68 -16.42
N ASP A 78 1.09 -14.99 -17.47
CA ASP A 78 1.13 -14.33 -18.78
C ASP A 78 0.33 -13.01 -18.83
N GLY A 79 -0.27 -12.57 -17.72
CA GLY A 79 -1.08 -11.35 -17.64
C GLY A 79 -2.54 -11.50 -18.08
N THR A 80 -2.95 -12.68 -18.57
CA THR A 80 -4.36 -12.91 -18.93
C THR A 80 -5.23 -13.09 -17.68
N PRO A 81 -6.48 -12.58 -17.66
CA PRO A 81 -7.39 -12.81 -16.55
C PRO A 81 -7.64 -14.30 -16.31
N ARG A 82 -7.73 -14.73 -15.05
CA ARG A 82 -8.18 -16.09 -14.73
C ARG A 82 -9.69 -16.19 -14.99
N LYS A 83 -10.14 -17.37 -15.46
CA LYS A 83 -11.57 -17.68 -15.62
C LYS A 83 -12.38 -17.40 -14.35
N TYR A 84 -11.79 -17.72 -13.19
CA TYR A 84 -12.31 -17.41 -11.87
C TYR A 84 -11.37 -16.43 -11.16
N SER A 85 -11.35 -15.17 -11.62
CA SER A 85 -10.52 -14.15 -11.00
C SER A 85 -11.10 -13.75 -9.64
N LYS A 86 -10.28 -13.77 -8.59
CA LYS A 86 -10.63 -13.23 -7.26
C LYS A 86 -10.00 -11.85 -7.07
N LYS A 87 -10.61 -11.01 -6.24
CA LYS A 87 -9.94 -9.80 -5.74
C LYS A 87 -8.77 -10.23 -4.86
N CYS A 88 -7.60 -9.69 -5.11
CA CYS A 88 -6.38 -9.96 -4.37
C CYS A 88 -5.68 -8.65 -4.01
N ARG A 89 -4.81 -8.73 -2.99
CA ARG A 89 -4.00 -7.61 -2.52
C ARG A 89 -2.56 -8.07 -2.41
N ILE A 90 -1.64 -7.25 -2.92
CA ILE A 90 -0.20 -7.51 -2.84
C ILE A 90 0.45 -6.32 -2.15
N GLU A 91 1.20 -6.58 -1.08
CA GLU A 91 1.96 -5.54 -0.39
C GLU A 91 3.29 -5.29 -1.12
N GLN A 92 3.71 -4.03 -1.20
CA GLN A 92 4.94 -3.61 -1.89
C GLN A 92 6.19 -4.35 -1.41
N ARG A 93 6.28 -4.64 -0.10
CA ARG A 93 7.38 -5.43 0.49
C ARG A 93 7.41 -6.90 0.08
N ASN A 94 6.35 -7.41 -0.53
CA ASN A 94 6.28 -8.80 -0.99
C ASN A 94 6.40 -8.91 -2.52
N LEU A 95 6.65 -7.79 -3.22
CA LEU A 95 6.79 -7.79 -4.67
C LEU A 95 8.01 -8.62 -5.09
N LEU A 96 7.77 -9.61 -5.94
CA LEU A 96 8.83 -10.38 -6.58
C LEU A 96 9.06 -9.93 -8.02
N ARG A 97 8.00 -9.55 -8.73
CA ARG A 97 8.08 -9.08 -10.13
C ARG A 97 7.10 -7.95 -10.43
N VAL A 98 7.51 -7.07 -11.33
CA VAL A 98 6.69 -6.02 -11.97
C VAL A 98 6.83 -6.15 -13.47
N ASN A 99 5.72 -6.33 -14.18
CA ASN A 99 5.65 -6.55 -15.63
C ASN A 99 6.59 -7.67 -16.13
N GLY A 100 6.72 -8.74 -15.35
CA GLY A 100 7.59 -9.88 -15.65
C GLY A 100 9.03 -9.72 -15.16
N GLU A 101 9.49 -8.49 -14.94
CA GLU A 101 10.84 -8.19 -14.47
C GLU A 101 10.98 -8.41 -12.97
N PRO A 102 12.07 -9.04 -12.49
CA PRO A 102 12.31 -9.20 -11.07
C PRO A 102 12.50 -7.83 -10.40
N VAL A 103 11.90 -7.67 -9.22
CA VAL A 103 12.13 -6.48 -8.40
C VAL A 103 13.53 -6.59 -7.81
N LYS A 104 14.39 -5.63 -8.12
CA LYS A 104 15.69 -5.49 -7.45
C LYS A 104 15.42 -5.11 -6.00
N ASN A 105 16.03 -5.83 -5.06
CA ASN A 105 15.79 -5.80 -3.62
C ASN A 105 15.38 -4.42 -3.07
N HIS A 106 14.42 -4.47 -2.14
CA HIS A 106 13.72 -3.37 -1.50
C HIS A 106 14.62 -2.17 -1.20
N GLY A 107 14.47 -1.10 -1.99
CA GLY A 107 15.13 0.18 -1.83
C GLY A 107 14.69 0.95 -0.58
N TYR A 108 14.93 0.38 0.59
CA TYR A 108 15.55 1.17 1.64
C TYR A 108 17.01 0.74 1.60
N GLY A 109 17.83 1.48 0.87
CA GLY A 109 19.28 1.25 0.85
C GLY A 109 19.85 1.27 2.28
N GLU A 110 21.07 0.77 2.42
CA GLU A 110 21.93 0.87 3.62
C GLU A 110 21.72 2.17 4.43
#